data_AF-A0A963QVX6-F1
#
_entry.id   AF-A0A963QVX6-F1
#
_cell.length_a   1.000
_cell.length_b   1.000
_cell.length_c   1.000
_cell.angle_alpha   90.00
_cell.angle_beta   90.00
_cell.angle_gamma   90.00
#
_symmetry.space_group_name_H-M   'P 1'
#
loop_
_entity.id
_entity.type
_entity.pdbx_description
1 polymer ?
#
loop_
_entity_poly.entity_id
_entity_poly.type
_entity_poly.pdbx_seq_one_letter_code
_entity_poly.pdbx_strand_id
1 'polypeptide(L)'
;MITLNAWWDMLMAGQRMWMSAGEVIWRRSMLMATGALTPTEATRMVTEKASAFATGTMAAGSAVMRNRPAAEIVAAGMRPVARAAAANTGRLRRAEKRRKR
;
A
#
# COMPACT_ATOMS: atom_id res chain seq x y z
N MET A 1 -9.60 -4.14 27.08
CA MET A 1 -10.08 -5.38 26.44
C MET A 1 -9.85 -5.23 24.94
N ILE A 2 -8.95 -6.02 24.34
CA ILE A 2 -8.74 -5.97 22.89
C ILE A 2 -10.00 -6.53 22.25
N THR A 3 -10.80 -5.68 21.61
CA THR A 3 -12.07 -6.11 21.03
C THR A 3 -11.78 -6.98 19.82
N LEU A 4 -12.43 -8.13 19.69
CA LEU A 4 -12.42 -9.01 18.50
C LEU A 4 -12.51 -8.22 17.18
N ASN A 5 -13.23 -7.09 17.22
CA ASN A 5 -13.41 -6.15 16.13
C ASN A 5 -12.11 -5.56 15.56
N ALA A 6 -11.12 -5.24 16.42
CA ALA A 6 -9.86 -4.62 15.97
C ALA A 6 -8.99 -5.59 15.17
N TRP A 7 -8.98 -6.87 15.56
CA TRP A 7 -8.30 -7.93 14.81
C TRP A 7 -9.02 -8.24 13.51
N TRP A 8 -10.36 -8.26 13.54
CA TRP A 8 -11.18 -8.45 12.34
C TRP A 8 -10.96 -7.32 11.32
N ASP A 9 -10.98 -6.07 11.77
CA ASP A 9 -10.70 -4.90 10.93
C ASP A 9 -9.30 -4.96 10.33
N MET A 10 -8.31 -5.40 11.12
CA MET A 10 -6.94 -5.58 10.64
C MET A 10 -6.84 -6.69 9.58
N LEU A 11 -7.52 -7.82 9.77
CA LEU A 11 -7.59 -8.90 8.79
C LEU A 11 -8.21 -8.42 7.48
N MET A 12 -9.35 -7.74 7.56
CA MET A 12 -10.03 -7.18 6.38
C MET A 12 -9.16 -6.14 5.67
N ALA A 13 -8.48 -5.27 6.43
CA ALA A 13 -7.53 -4.31 5.87
C ALA A 13 -6.34 -5.01 5.19
N GLY A 14 -5.81 -6.07 5.80
CA GLY A 14 -4.75 -6.91 5.25
C GLY A 14 -5.16 -7.58 3.94
N GLN A 15 -6.38 -8.14 3.87
CA GLN A 15 -6.91 -8.76 2.66
C GLN A 15 -7.10 -7.74 1.52
N ARG A 16 -7.64 -6.55 1.82
CA ARG A 16 -7.77 -5.45 0.84
C ARG A 16 -6.41 -4.98 0.31
N MET A 17 -5.42 -4.89 1.19
CA MET A 17 -4.06 -4.56 0.82
C MET A 17 -3.45 -5.64 -0.08
N TRP A 18 -3.63 -6.92 0.25
CA TRP A 18 -3.17 -8.06 -0.55
C TRP A 18 -3.73 -8.04 -1.97
N MET A 19 -5.06 -7.86 -2.11
CA MET A 19 -5.68 -7.73 -3.42
C MET A 19 -5.14 -6.52 -4.20
N SER A 20 -4.96 -5.39 -3.52
CA SER A 20 -4.40 -4.19 -4.15
C SER A 20 -2.95 -4.42 -4.62
N ALA A 21 -2.13 -5.07 -3.80
CA ALA A 21 -0.75 -5.40 -4.15
C ALA A 21 -0.69 -6.35 -5.36
N GLY A 22 -1.53 -7.38 -5.38
CA GLY A 22 -1.66 -8.30 -6.51
C GLY A 22 -2.01 -7.58 -7.82
N GLU A 23 -2.96 -6.64 -7.77
CA GLU A 23 -3.32 -5.84 -8.94
C GLU A 23 -2.18 -4.91 -9.40
N VAL A 24 -1.42 -4.30 -8.49
CA VAL A 24 -0.24 -3.50 -8.83
C VAL A 24 0.79 -4.33 -9.59
N ILE A 25 1.10 -5.52 -9.07
CA ILE A 25 2.05 -6.45 -9.68
C ILE A 25 1.55 -6.81 -11.09
N TRP A 26 0.32 -7.29 -11.20
CA TRP A 26 -0.28 -7.68 -12.48
C TRP A 26 -0.21 -6.56 -13.53
N ARG A 27 -0.64 -5.35 -13.17
CA ARG A 27 -0.65 -4.20 -14.10
C ARG A 27 0.75 -3.78 -14.53
N ARG A 28 1.72 -3.76 -13.62
CA ARG A 28 3.11 -3.43 -13.95
C ARG A 28 3.75 -4.51 -14.81
N SER A 29 3.45 -5.79 -14.56
CA SER A 29 3.85 -6.89 -15.44
C SER A 29 3.33 -6.70 -16.86
N MET A 30 2.06 -6.28 -17.02
CA MET A 30 1.52 -5.95 -18.33
C MET A 30 2.23 -4.74 -18.97
N LEU A 31 2.53 -3.68 -18.22
CA LEU A 31 3.28 -2.54 -18.75
C LEU A 31 4.66 -2.94 -19.27
N MET A 32 5.36 -3.80 -18.53
CA MET A 32 6.66 -4.34 -18.95
C MET A 32 6.52 -5.22 -20.19
N ALA A 33 5.55 -6.15 -20.20
CA ALA A 33 5.33 -7.06 -21.31
C ALA A 33 4.95 -6.34 -22.62
N THR A 34 4.20 -5.24 -22.54
CA THR A 34 3.80 -4.48 -23.74
C THR A 34 4.78 -3.35 -24.11
N GLY A 35 5.91 -3.21 -23.41
CA GLY A 35 6.85 -2.10 -23.63
C GLY A 35 6.27 -0.71 -23.29
N ALA A 36 5.17 -0.64 -22.54
CA ALA A 36 4.48 0.62 -22.21
C ALA A 36 4.94 1.21 -20.86
N LEU A 37 5.98 0.65 -20.25
CA LEU A 37 6.52 1.14 -18.97
C LEU A 37 7.30 2.43 -19.19
N THR A 38 6.76 3.54 -18.69
CA THR A 38 7.45 4.84 -18.73
C THR A 38 8.62 4.90 -17.72
N PRO A 39 9.69 5.67 -17.99
CA PRO A 39 10.78 5.88 -17.02
C PRO A 39 10.29 6.38 -15.66
N THR A 40 9.31 7.30 -15.65
CA THR A 40 8.72 7.82 -14.42
C THR A 40 8.04 6.74 -13.57
N GLU A 41 7.37 5.78 -14.21
CA GLU A 41 6.74 4.66 -13.50
C GLU A 41 7.79 3.66 -12.99
N ALA A 42 8.88 3.44 -13.74
CA ALA A 42 10.01 2.64 -13.27
C ALA A 42 10.67 3.24 -12.03
N THR A 43 10.88 4.57 -11.98
CA THR A 43 11.38 5.26 -10.78
C THR A 43 10.44 5.08 -9.59
N ARG A 44 9.12 5.21 -9.81
CA ARG A 44 8.11 5.01 -8.76
C ARG A 44 8.14 3.60 -8.17
N MET A 45 8.37 2.57 -8.99
CA MET A 45 8.45 1.18 -8.52
C MET A 45 9.53 0.97 -7.45
N VAL A 46 10.60 1.76 -7.51
CA VAL A 46 11.71 1.72 -6.55
C VAL A 46 11.44 2.62 -5.34
N THR A 47 11.01 3.86 -5.58
CA THR A 47 10.93 4.88 -4.51
C THR A 47 9.70 4.74 -3.62
N GLU A 48 8.58 4.24 -4.16
CA GLU A 48 7.31 4.16 -3.41
C GLU A 48 7.39 3.23 -2.20
N LYS A 49 8.16 2.14 -2.31
CA LYS A 49 8.32 1.17 -1.22
C LYS A 49 9.05 1.78 -0.02
N ALA A 50 10.16 2.48 -0.28
CA ALA A 50 10.96 3.12 0.76
C ALA A 50 10.14 4.23 1.47
N SER A 51 9.43 5.06 0.70
CA SER A 51 8.59 6.13 1.25
C SER A 51 7.45 5.61 2.13
N ALA A 52 6.73 4.58 1.67
CA ALA A 52 5.64 3.98 2.43
C ALA A 52 6.14 3.32 3.72
N PHE A 53 7.28 2.62 3.64
CA PHE A 53 7.90 1.98 4.81
C PHE A 53 8.40 3.01 5.84
N ALA A 54 9.13 4.04 5.42
CA ALA A 54 9.60 5.11 6.31
C ALA A 54 8.43 5.79 7.02
N THR A 55 7.36 6.10 6.28
CA THR A 55 6.13 6.67 6.85
C THR A 55 5.47 5.73 7.85
N GLY A 56 5.42 4.43 7.54
CA GLY A 56 4.95 3.38 8.44
C GLY A 56 5.75 3.31 9.74
N THR A 57 7.07 3.25 9.64
CA THR A 57 7.96 3.18 10.80
C THR A 57 7.81 4.40 11.71
N MET A 58 7.73 5.62 11.15
CA MET A 58 7.49 6.83 11.93
C MET A 58 6.12 6.80 12.62
N ALA A 59 5.07 6.34 11.92
CA ALA A 59 3.73 6.25 12.49
C ALA A 59 3.66 5.22 13.63
N ALA A 60 4.32 4.07 13.47
CA ALA A 60 4.43 3.05 14.51
C ALA A 60 5.22 3.58 15.71
N GLY A 61 6.38 4.20 15.50
CA GLY A 61 7.19 4.81 16.56
C GLY A 61 6.41 5.89 17.33
N SER A 62 5.67 6.74 16.63
CA SER A 62 4.77 7.72 17.25
C SER A 62 3.69 7.07 18.14
N ALA A 63 3.12 5.94 17.70
CA ALA A 63 2.15 5.18 18.48
C ALA A 63 2.78 4.53 19.72
N VAL A 64 4.00 4.02 19.61
CA VAL A 64 4.80 3.49 20.74
C VAL A 64 5.03 4.59 21.78
N MET A 65 5.51 5.76 21.36
CA MET A 65 5.76 6.89 22.27
C MET A 65 4.50 7.37 23.01
N ARG A 66 3.31 7.15 22.41
CA ARG A 66 2.01 7.48 23.01
C ARG A 66 1.44 6.34 23.87
N ASN A 67 2.24 5.32 24.18
CA ASN A 67 1.86 4.14 24.95
C ASN A 67 0.57 3.46 24.42
N ARG A 68 0.44 3.37 23.09
CA ARG A 68 -0.72 2.74 22.47
C ARG A 68 -0.63 1.20 22.59
N PRO A 69 -1.76 0.49 22.62
CA PRO A 69 -1.77 -0.97 22.59
C PRO A 69 -1.03 -1.54 21.36
N ALA A 70 -0.42 -2.72 21.49
CA ALA A 70 0.37 -3.35 20.43
C ALA A 70 -0.37 -3.46 19.08
N ALA A 71 -1.66 -3.82 19.09
CA ALA A 71 -2.48 -3.89 17.89
C ALA A 71 -2.63 -2.52 17.18
N GLU A 72 -2.73 -1.42 17.94
CA GLU A 72 -2.79 -0.06 17.39
C GLU A 72 -1.44 0.40 16.84
N ILE A 73 -0.33 -0.01 17.46
CA ILE A 73 1.03 0.26 16.96
C ILE A 73 1.22 -0.41 15.59
N VAL A 74 0.88 -1.70 15.50
CA VAL A 74 0.95 -2.46 14.24
C VAL A 74 0.04 -1.84 13.19
N ALA A 75 -1.21 -1.51 13.54
CA ALA A 75 -2.14 -0.85 12.63
C ALA A 75 -1.61 0.52 12.15
N ALA A 76 -0.97 1.30 13.02
CA ALA A 76 -0.36 2.58 12.67
C ALA A 76 0.76 2.41 11.64
N GLY A 77 1.61 1.39 11.81
CA GLY A 77 2.69 1.07 10.86
C GLY A 77 2.21 0.53 9.52
N MET A 78 1.14 -0.27 9.51
CA MET A 78 0.62 -0.92 8.30
C MET A 78 -0.27 0.00 7.46
N ARG A 79 -0.95 0.99 8.06
CA ARG A 79 -1.86 1.90 7.36
C ARG A 79 -1.19 2.63 6.17
N PRO A 80 0.03 3.20 6.29
CA PRO A 80 0.73 3.81 5.15
C PRO A 80 0.98 2.85 3.99
N VAL A 81 1.36 1.61 4.28
CA VAL A 81 1.57 0.56 3.26
C VAL A 81 0.27 0.24 2.53
N ALA A 82 -0.82 0.04 3.28
CA ALA A 82 -2.14 -0.23 2.70
C ALA A 82 -2.65 0.94 1.82
N ARG A 83 -2.44 2.18 2.27
CA ARG A 83 -2.79 3.39 1.50
C ARG A 83 -1.98 3.48 0.20
N ALA A 84 -0.69 3.21 0.26
CA ALA A 84 0.18 3.23 -0.93
C ALA A 84 -0.26 2.17 -1.95
N ALA A 85 -0.58 0.95 -1.52
CA ALA A 85 -1.09 -0.10 -2.40
C ALA A 85 -2.38 0.33 -3.11
N ALA A 86 -3.35 0.91 -2.38
CA ALA A 86 -4.61 1.40 -2.96
C ALA A 86 -4.41 2.61 -3.89
N ALA A 87 -3.49 3.52 -3.56
CA ALA A 87 -3.16 4.66 -4.41
C ALA A 87 -2.52 4.19 -5.74
N ASN A 88 -1.67 3.17 -5.67
CA ASN A 88 -1.00 2.58 -6.83
C ASN A 88 -2.00 1.90 -7.76
N THR A 89 -2.89 1.05 -7.25
CA THR A 89 -3.95 0.44 -8.08
C THR A 89 -4.81 1.50 -8.74
N GLY A 90 -5.24 2.51 -7.98
CA GLY A 90 -6.03 3.63 -8.50
C GLY A 90 -5.32 4.38 -9.62
N ARG A 91 -4.03 4.67 -9.47
CA ARG A 91 -3.22 5.36 -10.50
C ARG A 91 -3.05 4.51 -11.74
N LEU A 92 -2.70 3.23 -11.60
CA LEU A 92 -2.50 2.33 -12.73
C LEU A 92 -3.82 2.07 -13.49
N ARG A 93 -4.96 1.98 -12.79
CA ARG A 93 -6.30 1.95 -13.39
C ARG A 93 -6.58 3.18 -14.24
N ARG A 94 -6.29 4.38 -13.71
CA ARG A 94 -6.48 5.64 -14.43
C ARG A 94 -5.56 5.75 -15.64
N ALA A 95 -4.30 5.34 -15.51
CA ALA A 95 -3.33 5.33 -16.60
C ALA A 95 -3.78 4.38 -17.73
N GLU A 96 -4.26 3.18 -17.40
CA GLU A 96 -4.81 2.25 -18.37
C GLU A 96 -6.01 2.85 -19.11
N LYS A 97 -6.98 3.43 -18.38
CA LYS A 97 -8.15 4.07 -18.99
C LYS A 97 -7.76 5.21 -19.94
N ARG A 98 -6.74 5.99 -19.61
CA ARG A 98 -6.24 7.08 -20.47
C ARG A 98 -5.59 6.56 -21.75
N ARG A 99 -4.95 5.39 -21.71
CA ARG A 99 -4.33 4.76 -22.89
C ARG A 99 -5.34 4.12 -23.86
N LYS A 100 -6.52 3.73 -23.35
CA LYS A 100 -7.60 3.14 -24.17
C LYS A 100 -8.53 4.18 -24.80
N ARG A 101 -8.34 5.47 -24.48
CA ARG A 101 -9.03 6.60 -25.11
C ARG A 101 -8.18 7.12 -26.24
#